data_AF-A0A8T4CIC7-F1
#
_entry.id   AF-A0A8T4CIC7-F1
#
_cell.length_a   1.000
_cell.length_b   1.000
_cell.length_c   1.000
_cell.angle_alpha   90.00
_cell.angle_beta   90.00
_cell.angle_gamma   90.00
#
_symmetry.space_group_name_H-M   'P 1'
#
loop_
_entity.id
_entity.type
_entity.pdbx_description
1 polymer ?
#
loop_
_entity_poly.entity_id
_entity_poly.type
_entity_poly.pdbx_seq_one_letter_code
_entity_poly.pdbx_strand_id
1 'polypeptide(L)'
;TIQKFFPETGTQYPQLSNRKNIIVIADEAHRSQYGFGLKIPKNLDKDALKYGYAKYLRDALPNATFIAFTGTPIEKTDRSTPAVFGKPIHTYDVRQSVEDGATVTILYESRLAKLELKPEERPNIDPEFEMVTEGEEIEGKEYLKTKWSRLEKVVGSPERIKRVAKDIINHWETRESILNGKALIVCMSRRICIELHNEIKKLKPEWYHPDDDKGTMKVVITGSAADDAEWQEHIRNKERRRELSERMKDPSDPMKIAIVRDMWLTGFDAPSLNTMYLDKPMKGHTLMQAIARVNRVYKGKDGGLIVDYIGIGEDLKNALAEYTETDQKQTGIPQQVAVDKMLEKYEVVKTFYQGFNYQTFFTAPRERKMPIMIDAMQHILAQDKGKERYLEQSGLLIKAFALAIPHQDAIAIRDDVGFFQAVRAAIIKTTESKSPKEIEDMDLAIKQIISKAVISDRVIDIFA
;
A
#
# COMPACT_ATOMS: atom_id res chain seq x y z
N THR A 1 15.13 12.92 5.36
CA THR A 1 14.09 11.88 5.29
C THR A 1 14.50 10.73 6.18
N ILE A 2 13.57 9.84 6.53
CA ILE A 2 13.82 8.73 7.46
C ILE A 2 14.94 7.78 7.00
N GLN A 3 15.20 7.70 5.69
CA GLN A 3 16.28 6.87 5.14
C GLN A 3 17.69 7.31 5.61
N LYS A 4 17.86 8.53 6.14
CA LYS A 4 19.15 8.98 6.71
C LYS A 4 19.54 8.22 7.98
N PHE A 5 18.58 7.58 8.64
CA PHE A 5 18.81 6.73 9.82
C PHE A 5 19.09 5.28 9.43
N PHE A 6 19.48 5.01 8.19
CA PHE A 6 19.83 3.66 7.75
C PHE A 6 21.34 3.43 7.91
N PRO A 7 21.79 2.35 8.58
CA PRO A 7 23.20 2.09 8.76
C PRO A 7 23.85 1.65 7.44
N GLU A 8 25.08 2.11 7.18
CA GLU A 8 25.86 1.70 6.00
C GLU A 8 26.29 0.22 6.09
N THR A 9 26.56 -0.28 7.30
CA THR A 9 26.86 -1.68 7.59
C THR A 9 26.27 -2.10 8.95
N GLY A 10 25.85 -3.37 9.07
CA GLY A 10 25.37 -3.96 10.32
C GLY A 10 23.88 -3.76 10.64
N THR A 11 23.50 -4.16 11.85
CA THR A 11 22.11 -4.27 12.33
C THR A 11 21.71 -3.21 13.37
N GLN A 12 22.65 -2.35 13.76
CA GLN A 12 22.48 -1.32 14.77
C GLN A 12 22.80 0.04 14.17
N TYR A 13 22.05 1.07 14.59
CA TYR A 13 22.36 2.45 14.27
C TYR A 13 22.92 3.14 15.53
N PRO A 14 23.98 3.96 15.41
CA PRO A 14 24.59 4.59 16.57
C PRO A 14 23.61 5.51 17.29
N GLN A 15 23.65 5.49 18.63
CA GLN A 15 22.92 6.46 19.44
C GLN A 15 23.46 7.87 19.15
N LEU A 16 22.62 8.74 18.61
CA LEU A 16 22.97 10.13 18.33
C LEU A 16 22.74 11.04 19.54
N SER A 17 21.71 10.75 20.36
CA SER A 17 21.44 11.51 21.57
C SER A 17 20.62 10.73 22.59
N ASN A 18 20.95 10.87 23.88
CA ASN A 18 20.16 10.34 24.98
C ASN A 18 19.22 11.38 25.61
N ARG A 19 19.11 12.58 25.04
CA ARG A 19 18.30 13.66 25.60
C ARG A 19 16.81 13.29 25.60
N LYS A 20 16.13 13.63 26.70
CA LYS A 20 14.68 13.42 26.87
C LYS A 20 13.81 14.53 26.24
N ASN A 21 14.41 15.67 25.92
CA ASN A 21 13.72 16.83 25.34
C ASN A 21 13.86 16.91 23.81
N ILE A 22 13.90 15.75 23.16
CA ILE A 22 13.85 15.64 21.69
C ILE A 22 12.44 15.20 21.31
N ILE A 23 11.83 15.93 20.39
CA ILE A 23 10.51 15.61 19.84
C ILE A 23 10.68 15.25 18.37
N VAL A 24 10.19 14.08 18.00
CA VAL A 24 10.17 13.59 16.63
C VAL A 24 8.72 13.62 16.15
N ILE A 25 8.48 14.38 15.09
CA ILE A 25 7.16 14.45 14.43
C ILE A 25 7.27 13.69 13.11
N ALA A 26 6.42 12.68 12.92
CA ALA A 26 6.34 11.88 11.71
C ALA A 26 5.06 12.22 10.95
N ASP A 27 5.20 12.59 9.68
CA ASP A 27 4.08 12.70 8.75
C ASP A 27 3.94 11.38 7.96
N GLU A 28 2.72 11.03 7.59
CA GLU A 28 2.36 9.77 6.93
C GLU A 28 2.99 8.54 7.61
N ALA A 29 2.87 8.49 8.94
CA ALA A 29 3.58 7.53 9.78
C ALA A 29 3.31 6.07 9.39
N HIS A 30 2.18 5.80 8.73
CA HIS A 30 1.84 4.48 8.24
C HIS A 30 2.82 3.91 7.19
N ARG A 31 3.61 4.76 6.52
CA ARG A 31 4.50 4.33 5.42
C ARG A 31 5.84 3.77 5.91
N SER A 32 6.44 4.37 6.93
CA SER A 32 7.86 4.12 7.25
C SER A 32 8.18 3.92 8.73
N GLN A 33 7.21 4.12 9.63
CA GLN A 33 7.43 4.03 11.07
C GLN A 33 7.13 2.64 11.66
N TYR A 34 7.24 1.59 10.82
CA TYR A 34 7.11 0.19 11.21
C TYR A 34 8.37 -0.63 10.91
N GLY A 35 8.33 -1.93 11.24
CA GLY A 35 9.39 -2.88 10.93
C GLY A 35 10.42 -3.02 12.06
N PHE A 36 9.96 -3.17 13.30
CA PHE A 36 10.83 -3.49 14.44
C PHE A 36 11.38 -4.92 14.40
N GLY A 37 10.75 -5.81 13.62
CA GLY A 37 11.23 -7.18 13.38
C GLY A 37 12.42 -7.24 12.42
N LEU A 38 13.24 -8.28 12.60
CA LEU A 38 14.40 -8.58 11.76
C LEU A 38 13.95 -8.95 10.34
N LYS A 39 14.38 -8.19 9.33
CA LYS A 39 14.27 -8.58 7.92
C LYS A 39 15.48 -9.45 7.55
N ILE A 40 15.24 -10.73 7.35
CA ILE A 40 16.24 -11.63 6.77
C ILE A 40 16.26 -11.42 5.25
N PRO A 41 17.41 -11.07 4.67
CA PRO A 41 17.50 -10.84 3.22
C PRO A 41 17.48 -12.14 2.42
N LYS A 42 17.17 -12.02 1.12
CA LYS A 42 16.98 -13.15 0.18
C LYS A 42 18.25 -13.97 -0.06
N ASN A 43 19.41 -13.33 -0.03
CA ASN A 43 20.71 -13.98 -0.11
C ASN A 43 21.49 -13.66 1.16
N LEU A 44 21.49 -14.58 2.13
CA LEU A 44 22.30 -14.44 3.33
C LEU A 44 23.79 -14.27 3.00
N ASP A 45 24.26 -14.75 1.83
CA ASP A 45 25.64 -14.64 1.37
C ASP A 45 26.03 -13.26 0.82
N LYS A 46 25.06 -12.43 0.40
CA LYS A 46 25.31 -11.10 -0.20
C LYS A 46 24.79 -9.94 0.63
N ASP A 47 23.66 -10.10 1.30
CA ASP A 47 23.04 -9.06 2.10
C ASP A 47 23.18 -9.28 3.62
N ALA A 48 23.32 -8.19 4.37
CA ALA A 48 23.31 -8.22 5.83
C ALA A 48 21.87 -8.24 6.37
N LEU A 49 21.69 -8.83 7.55
CA LEU A 49 20.45 -8.71 8.33
C LEU A 49 20.11 -7.23 8.54
N LYS A 50 18.84 -6.85 8.32
CA LYS A 50 18.39 -5.45 8.37
C LYS A 50 17.09 -5.33 9.16
N TYR A 51 16.80 -4.15 9.69
CA TYR A 51 15.54 -3.81 10.33
C TYR A 51 14.79 -2.75 9.51
N GLY A 52 13.54 -2.46 9.86
CA GLY A 52 12.80 -1.32 9.32
C GLY A 52 13.32 0.01 9.86
N TYR A 53 13.07 1.09 9.11
CA TYR A 53 13.58 2.44 9.40
C TYR A 53 13.21 2.95 10.81
N ALA A 54 12.02 2.57 11.29
CA ALA A 54 11.52 2.98 12.60
C ALA A 54 12.41 2.51 13.76
N LYS A 55 13.00 1.31 13.64
CA LYS A 55 13.91 0.79 14.66
C LYS A 55 15.13 1.69 14.77
N TYR A 56 15.81 1.95 13.64
CA TYR A 56 17.05 2.70 13.66
C TYR A 56 16.88 4.13 14.15
N LEU A 57 15.74 4.77 13.84
CA LEU A 57 15.40 6.08 14.38
C LEU A 57 15.24 6.05 15.92
N ARG A 58 14.67 4.97 16.47
CA ARG A 58 14.56 4.78 17.92
C ARG A 58 15.89 4.41 18.57
N ASP A 59 16.73 3.62 17.90
CA ASP A 59 18.09 3.34 18.38
C ASP A 59 18.94 4.63 18.42
N ALA A 60 18.77 5.51 17.43
CA ALA A 60 19.44 6.82 17.38
C ALA A 60 19.00 7.77 18.49
N LEU A 61 17.71 7.76 18.83
CA LEU A 61 17.04 8.71 19.72
C LEU A 61 16.14 7.98 20.74
N PRO A 62 16.72 7.18 21.66
CA PRO A 62 15.96 6.26 22.51
C PRO A 62 15.00 6.94 23.49
N ASN A 63 15.28 8.19 23.86
CA ASN A 63 14.51 8.96 24.83
C ASN A 63 13.65 10.07 24.19
N ALA A 64 13.55 10.10 22.86
CA ALA A 64 12.72 11.09 22.18
C ALA A 64 11.22 10.78 22.33
N THR A 65 10.41 11.83 22.38
CA THR A 65 8.95 11.71 22.28
C THR A 65 8.55 11.68 20.81
N PHE A 66 7.72 10.72 20.42
CA PHE A 66 7.29 10.52 19.05
C PHE A 66 5.82 10.90 18.88
N ILE A 67 5.55 11.82 17.95
CA ILE A 67 4.20 12.24 17.55
C ILE A 67 4.03 11.89 16.07
N ALA A 68 2.89 11.31 15.71
CA ALA A 68 2.60 10.91 14.35
C ALA A 68 1.31 11.55 13.84
N PHE A 69 1.34 11.95 12.58
CA PHE A 69 0.16 12.27 11.77
C PHE A 69 0.02 11.18 10.71
N THR A 70 -1.22 10.73 10.51
CA THR A 70 -1.53 9.78 9.44
C THR A 70 -2.98 9.95 9.02
N GLY A 71 -3.23 10.01 7.72
CA GLY A 71 -4.59 9.94 7.18
C GLY A 71 -5.15 8.51 7.17
N THR A 72 -4.28 7.51 7.34
CA THR A 72 -4.63 6.09 7.24
C THR A 72 -3.95 5.30 8.35
N PRO A 73 -4.48 5.32 9.60
CA PRO A 73 -3.95 4.47 10.67
C PRO A 73 -4.08 2.99 10.27
N ILE A 74 -2.98 2.24 10.34
CA ILE A 74 -2.95 0.80 10.06
C ILE A 74 -3.13 0.04 11.38
N GLU A 75 -4.12 -0.87 11.41
CA GLU A 75 -4.23 -1.96 12.39
C GLU A 75 -4.28 -3.30 11.65
N LYS A 76 -3.11 -3.82 11.29
CA LYS A 76 -2.95 -5.15 10.68
C LYS A 76 -2.19 -6.06 11.62
N THR A 77 -2.25 -7.36 11.37
CA THR A 77 -1.62 -8.41 12.19
C THR A 77 -0.10 -8.24 12.38
N ASP A 78 0.58 -7.48 11.52
CA ASP A 78 2.03 -7.23 11.55
C ASP A 78 2.41 -5.75 11.78
N ARG A 79 1.43 -4.82 11.76
CA ARG A 79 1.67 -3.37 11.87
C ARG A 79 0.50 -2.69 12.57
N SER A 80 0.78 -1.99 13.67
CA SER A 80 -0.23 -1.25 14.42
C SER A 80 0.29 0.16 14.70
N THR A 81 -0.39 1.18 14.15
CA THR A 81 -0.10 2.59 14.47
C THR A 81 -0.27 2.84 15.97
N PRO A 82 -1.37 2.36 16.60
CA PRO A 82 -1.57 2.56 18.04
C PRO A 82 -0.52 1.84 18.90
N ALA A 83 -0.01 0.69 18.48
CA ALA A 83 1.09 0.07 19.20
C ALA A 83 2.38 0.90 19.07
N VAL A 84 2.68 1.46 17.91
CA VAL A 84 3.92 2.24 17.74
C VAL A 84 3.88 3.60 18.44
N PHE A 85 2.75 4.30 18.37
CA PHE A 85 2.63 5.70 18.82
C PHE A 85 1.71 5.90 20.03
N GLY A 86 1.04 4.85 20.51
CA GLY A 86 0.00 4.96 21.53
C GLY A 86 -1.36 5.30 20.94
N LYS A 87 -2.35 5.49 21.81
CA LYS A 87 -3.73 5.85 21.40
C LYS A 87 -3.74 7.17 20.62
N PRO A 88 -4.66 7.34 19.64
CA PRO A 88 -4.86 8.62 18.99
C PRO A 88 -5.12 9.72 20.02
N ILE A 89 -4.36 10.82 19.92
CA ILE A 89 -4.57 12.02 20.76
C ILE A 89 -5.84 12.75 20.31
N HIS A 90 -6.08 12.77 19.00
CA HIS A 90 -7.23 13.36 18.35
C HIS A 90 -7.48 12.67 17.01
N THR A 91 -8.73 12.56 16.58
CA THR A 91 -9.13 12.07 15.26
C THR A 91 -9.99 13.14 14.59
N TYR A 92 -9.64 13.49 13.36
CA TYR A 92 -10.45 14.34 12.49
C TYR A 92 -10.78 13.53 11.24
N ASP A 93 -12.00 13.00 11.18
CA ASP A 93 -12.38 12.02 10.17
C ASP A 93 -12.91 12.66 8.88
N VAL A 94 -13.15 11.82 7.88
CA VAL A 94 -13.59 12.26 6.55
C VAL A 94 -14.99 12.89 6.61
N ARG A 95 -15.88 12.38 7.45
CA ARG A 95 -17.24 12.89 7.59
C ARG A 95 -17.21 14.28 8.21
N GLN A 96 -16.50 14.45 9.32
CA GLN A 96 -16.29 15.75 9.97
C GLN A 96 -15.65 16.75 9.00
N SER A 97 -14.67 16.30 8.21
CA SER A 97 -14.04 17.15 7.18
C SER A 97 -15.01 17.65 6.11
N VAL A 98 -16.02 16.87 5.75
CA VAL A 98 -17.07 17.29 4.81
C VAL A 98 -18.09 18.20 5.51
N GLU A 99 -18.53 17.87 6.73
CA GLU A 99 -19.46 18.68 7.52
C GLU A 99 -18.91 20.09 7.82
N ASP A 100 -17.62 20.19 8.15
CA ASP A 100 -16.93 21.46 8.39
C ASP A 100 -16.58 22.22 7.09
N GLY A 101 -16.88 21.64 5.92
CA GLY A 101 -16.56 22.23 4.61
C GLY A 101 -15.06 22.30 4.32
N ALA A 102 -14.22 21.54 5.02
CA ALA A 102 -12.78 21.44 4.79
C ALA A 102 -12.45 20.58 3.55
N THR A 103 -13.32 19.64 3.20
CA THR A 103 -13.30 18.84 1.98
C THR A 103 -14.69 18.78 1.35
N VAL A 104 -14.75 18.46 0.06
CA VAL A 104 -16.02 18.19 -0.64
C VAL A 104 -16.29 16.69 -0.71
N THR A 105 -17.55 16.32 -0.89
CA THR A 105 -18.00 14.92 -1.01
C THR A 105 -17.34 14.21 -2.20
N ILE A 106 -17.13 12.90 -2.07
CA ILE A 106 -16.67 12.04 -3.17
C ILE A 106 -17.88 11.33 -3.77
N LEU A 107 -18.13 11.57 -5.04
CA LEU A 107 -19.12 10.89 -5.86
C LEU A 107 -18.45 9.72 -6.58
N TYR A 108 -19.13 8.58 -6.62
CA TYR A 108 -18.63 7.40 -7.31
C TYR A 108 -19.56 6.95 -8.42
N GLU A 109 -18.96 6.71 -9.59
CA GLU A 109 -19.63 6.21 -10.77
C GLU A 109 -18.92 4.94 -11.26
N SER A 110 -19.63 3.82 -11.22
CA SER A 110 -19.12 2.57 -11.77
C SER A 110 -19.40 2.47 -13.26
N ARG A 111 -18.36 2.22 -14.06
CA ARG A 111 -18.47 1.92 -15.49
C ARG A 111 -18.12 0.46 -15.82
N LEU A 112 -18.22 -0.40 -14.80
CA LEU A 112 -18.02 -1.85 -14.87
C LEU A 112 -18.86 -2.53 -15.97
N ALA A 113 -20.04 -2.00 -16.31
CA ALA A 113 -20.92 -2.57 -17.33
C ALA A 113 -20.31 -2.65 -18.74
N LYS A 114 -19.15 -2.01 -18.98
CA LYS A 114 -18.37 -2.13 -20.23
C LYS A 114 -17.21 -3.14 -20.15
N LEU A 115 -17.01 -3.76 -18.99
CA LEU A 115 -16.09 -4.87 -18.77
C LEU A 115 -16.87 -6.18 -18.73
N GLU A 116 -16.78 -6.95 -19.80
CA GLU A 116 -17.07 -8.39 -19.77
C GLU A 116 -15.95 -9.14 -19.03
N LEU A 117 -15.60 -8.73 -17.80
CA LEU A 117 -14.74 -9.54 -16.94
C LEU A 117 -15.62 -10.47 -16.13
N LYS A 118 -15.36 -11.78 -16.28
CA LYS A 118 -16.02 -12.77 -15.44
C LYS A 118 -15.66 -12.49 -13.97
N PRO A 119 -16.56 -12.71 -13.01
CA PRO A 119 -16.27 -12.51 -11.59
C PRO A 119 -15.01 -13.24 -11.10
N GLU A 120 -14.67 -14.38 -11.71
CA GLU A 120 -13.46 -15.18 -11.47
C GLU A 120 -12.15 -14.48 -11.89
N GLU A 121 -12.24 -13.52 -12.82
CA GLU A 121 -11.11 -12.75 -13.35
C GLU A 121 -10.90 -11.43 -12.60
N ARG A 122 -11.80 -11.10 -11.65
CA ARG A 122 -11.63 -9.95 -10.77
C ARG A 122 -10.48 -10.24 -9.79
N PRO A 123 -9.46 -9.38 -9.73
CA PRO A 123 -8.30 -9.63 -8.90
C PRO A 123 -8.66 -9.53 -7.42
N ASN A 124 -8.42 -10.60 -6.66
CA ASN A 124 -8.32 -10.52 -5.21
C ASN A 124 -6.89 -10.01 -4.88
N ILE A 125 -6.77 -8.73 -4.55
CA ILE A 125 -5.46 -8.08 -4.31
C ILE A 125 -5.09 -8.28 -2.84
N ASP A 126 -3.96 -8.93 -2.61
CA ASP A 126 -3.37 -9.11 -1.29
C ASP A 126 -2.81 -7.76 -0.77
N PRO A 127 -3.11 -7.32 0.46
CA PRO A 127 -2.54 -6.10 1.03
C PRO A 127 -1.00 -6.08 1.10
N GLU A 128 -0.31 -7.22 1.11
CA GLU A 128 1.16 -7.28 1.01
C GLU A 128 1.68 -6.85 -0.37
N PHE A 129 0.83 -6.87 -1.40
CA PHE A 129 1.17 -6.49 -2.78
C PHE A 129 1.28 -4.97 -2.97
N GLU A 130 0.48 -4.17 -2.23
CA GLU A 130 0.45 -2.70 -2.36
C GLU A 130 1.79 -2.07 -1.97
N MET A 131 2.40 -2.53 -0.87
CA MET A 131 3.66 -1.98 -0.38
C MET A 131 4.86 -2.25 -1.28
N VAL A 132 4.77 -3.25 -2.16
CA VAL A 132 5.83 -3.60 -3.13
C VAL A 132 5.68 -2.79 -4.42
N THR A 133 4.48 -2.29 -4.72
CA THR A 133 4.20 -1.57 -5.98
C THR A 133 4.38 -0.06 -5.89
N GLU A 134 4.49 0.50 -4.68
CA GLU A 134 4.92 1.88 -4.45
C GLU A 134 6.44 2.01 -4.66
N GLY A 135 6.85 2.43 -5.86
CA GLY A 135 8.18 3.02 -6.08
C GLY A 135 9.17 2.24 -6.95
N GLU A 136 9.00 0.94 -7.17
CA GLU A 136 9.88 0.14 -8.05
C GLU A 136 9.06 -0.89 -8.85
N GLU A 137 9.54 -1.26 -10.05
CA GLU A 137 9.06 -2.46 -10.73
C GLU A 137 9.20 -3.66 -9.79
N ILE A 138 8.20 -4.54 -9.80
CA ILE A 138 7.99 -5.64 -8.84
C ILE A 138 9.21 -6.58 -8.82
N GLU A 139 10.33 -6.25 -8.19
CA GLU A 139 11.47 -7.15 -8.02
C GLU A 139 11.34 -7.92 -6.70
N GLY A 140 10.35 -8.83 -6.60
CA GLY A 140 10.42 -9.71 -5.44
C GLY A 140 9.49 -10.87 -5.21
N LYS A 141 8.40 -11.05 -5.94
CA LYS A 141 7.53 -12.22 -5.76
C LYS A 141 7.09 -12.73 -7.13
N GLU A 142 7.76 -13.77 -7.64
CA GLU A 142 7.59 -14.34 -8.99
C GLU A 142 6.15 -14.84 -9.26
N TYR A 143 5.51 -15.40 -8.24
CA TYR A 143 4.08 -15.75 -8.26
C TYR A 143 3.17 -14.51 -8.42
N LEU A 144 3.50 -13.40 -7.75
CA LEU A 144 2.73 -12.15 -7.83
C LEU A 144 2.98 -11.40 -9.14
N LYS A 145 4.20 -11.47 -9.71
CA LYS A 145 4.46 -11.02 -11.09
C LYS A 145 3.53 -11.71 -12.09
N THR A 146 3.30 -13.01 -11.91
CA THR A 146 2.49 -13.81 -12.84
C THR A 146 1.01 -13.42 -12.79
N LYS A 147 0.43 -13.27 -11.58
CA LYS A 147 -0.96 -12.78 -11.43
C LYS A 147 -1.13 -11.37 -11.98
N TRP A 148 -0.21 -10.46 -11.64
CA TRP A 148 -0.25 -9.07 -12.11
C TRP A 148 -0.09 -8.98 -13.62
N SER A 149 0.81 -9.76 -14.22
CA SER A 149 1.00 -9.82 -15.68
C SER A 149 -0.24 -10.32 -16.42
N ARG A 150 -0.96 -11.31 -15.86
CA ARG A 150 -2.23 -11.76 -16.45
C ARG A 150 -3.28 -10.67 -16.42
N LEU A 151 -3.43 -10.01 -15.27
CA LEU A 151 -4.38 -8.90 -15.13
C LEU A 151 -4.02 -7.72 -16.03
N GLU A 152 -2.74 -7.39 -16.15
CA GLU A 152 -2.24 -6.32 -17.01
C GLU A 152 -2.55 -6.59 -18.48
N LYS A 153 -2.44 -7.85 -18.93
CA LYS A 153 -2.84 -8.24 -20.30
C LYS A 153 -4.34 -8.07 -20.55
N VAL A 154 -5.16 -8.32 -19.54
CA VAL A 154 -6.62 -8.21 -19.63
C VAL A 154 -7.04 -6.74 -19.65
N VAL A 155 -6.57 -5.97 -18.66
CA VAL A 155 -6.84 -4.53 -18.51
C VAL A 155 -6.27 -3.74 -19.70
N GLY A 156 -5.06 -4.09 -20.11
CA GLY A 156 -4.35 -3.46 -21.23
C GLY A 156 -4.57 -4.16 -22.57
N SER A 157 -5.72 -4.84 -22.76
CA SER A 157 -6.07 -5.40 -24.07
C SER A 157 -6.42 -4.27 -25.05
N PRO A 158 -5.95 -4.31 -26.32
CA PRO A 158 -6.13 -3.20 -27.26
C PRO A 158 -7.59 -2.79 -27.46
N GLU A 159 -8.50 -3.76 -27.57
CA GLU A 159 -9.93 -3.50 -27.72
C GLU A 159 -10.54 -2.81 -26.49
N ARG A 160 -10.08 -3.15 -25.28
CA ARG A 160 -10.53 -2.49 -24.06
C ARG A 160 -10.00 -1.06 -23.99
N ILE A 161 -8.72 -0.84 -24.28
CA ILE A 161 -8.12 0.51 -24.29
C ILE A 161 -8.86 1.43 -25.25
N LYS A 162 -9.22 0.98 -26.45
CA LYS A 162 -10.05 1.73 -27.40
C LYS A 162 -11.41 2.12 -26.82
N ARG A 163 -12.09 1.18 -26.17
CA ARG A 163 -13.40 1.44 -25.54
C ARG A 163 -13.27 2.44 -24.38
N VAL A 164 -12.26 2.27 -23.52
CA VAL A 164 -11.99 3.16 -22.39
C VAL A 164 -11.60 4.56 -22.87
N ALA A 165 -10.73 4.68 -23.87
CA ALA A 165 -10.34 5.96 -24.47
C ALA A 165 -11.57 6.73 -24.99
N LYS A 166 -12.40 6.08 -25.80
CA LYS A 166 -13.63 6.68 -26.34
C LYS A 166 -14.59 7.11 -25.22
N ASP A 167 -14.71 6.30 -24.18
CA ASP A 167 -15.58 6.59 -23.05
C ASP A 167 -15.09 7.78 -22.22
N ILE A 168 -13.79 7.80 -21.89
CA ILE A 168 -13.15 8.90 -21.16
C ILE A 168 -13.32 10.21 -21.92
N ILE A 169 -13.08 10.22 -23.24
CA ILE A 169 -13.24 11.41 -24.08
C ILE A 169 -14.69 11.92 -24.00
N ASN A 170 -15.67 11.07 -24.31
CA ASN A 170 -17.08 11.46 -24.30
C ASN A 170 -17.53 11.96 -22.93
N HIS A 171 -17.11 11.29 -21.86
CA HIS A 171 -17.46 11.68 -20.49
C HIS A 171 -16.80 13.00 -20.11
N TRP A 172 -15.50 13.16 -20.43
CA TRP A 172 -14.75 14.38 -20.11
C TRP A 172 -15.33 15.58 -20.84
N GLU A 173 -15.58 15.49 -22.15
CA GLU A 173 -16.13 16.61 -22.92
C GLU A 173 -17.51 17.03 -22.44
N THR A 174 -18.37 16.06 -22.10
CA THR A 174 -19.69 16.34 -21.52
C THR A 174 -19.54 17.10 -20.21
N ARG A 175 -18.61 16.68 -19.35
CA ARG A 175 -18.40 17.30 -18.04
C ARG A 175 -17.74 18.67 -18.14
N GLU A 176 -16.74 18.82 -19.00
CA GLU A 176 -16.01 20.07 -19.23
C GLU A 176 -16.93 21.17 -19.79
N SER A 177 -17.96 20.78 -20.58
CA SER A 177 -18.97 21.72 -21.09
C SER A 177 -19.83 22.38 -20.00
N ILE A 178 -19.90 21.77 -18.82
CA ILE A 178 -20.72 22.21 -17.69
C ILE A 178 -19.86 22.76 -16.55
N LEU A 179 -18.73 22.10 -16.28
CA LEU A 179 -17.85 22.38 -15.15
C LEU A 179 -16.39 22.39 -15.60
N ASN A 180 -15.77 23.57 -15.53
CA ASN A 180 -14.33 23.68 -15.74
C ASN A 180 -13.58 23.01 -14.57
N GLY A 181 -12.58 22.20 -14.90
CA GLY A 181 -11.73 21.55 -13.91
C GLY A 181 -10.62 20.77 -14.58
N LYS A 182 -9.98 19.89 -13.80
CA LYS A 182 -8.90 19.05 -14.27
C LYS A 182 -9.20 17.58 -13.96
N ALA A 183 -8.64 16.67 -14.76
CA ALA A 183 -8.79 15.23 -14.61
C ALA A 183 -7.46 14.48 -14.45
N LEU A 184 -7.49 13.44 -13.62
CA LEU A 184 -6.41 12.48 -13.47
C LEU A 184 -6.89 11.12 -13.99
N ILE A 185 -6.14 10.49 -14.88
CA ILE A 185 -6.39 9.13 -15.36
C ILE A 185 -5.31 8.23 -14.75
N VAL A 186 -5.71 7.27 -13.92
CA VAL A 186 -4.81 6.39 -13.19
C VAL A 186 -4.82 5.01 -13.83
N CYS A 187 -3.75 4.64 -14.51
CA CYS A 187 -3.64 3.36 -15.20
C CYS A 187 -2.79 2.34 -14.42
N MET A 188 -3.05 1.06 -14.67
CA MET A 188 -2.38 -0.05 -14.00
C MET A 188 -0.87 -0.17 -14.30
N SER A 189 -0.45 0.12 -15.53
CA SER A 189 0.95 -0.02 -15.98
C SER A 189 1.42 1.17 -16.83
N ARG A 190 2.74 1.34 -16.95
CA ARG A 190 3.36 2.36 -17.82
C ARG A 190 2.95 2.15 -19.28
N ARG A 191 2.96 0.90 -19.74
CA ARG A 191 2.47 0.49 -21.07
C ARG A 191 1.04 0.96 -21.31
N ILE A 192 0.11 0.68 -20.38
CA ILE A 192 -1.30 1.07 -20.51
C ILE A 192 -1.45 2.60 -20.52
N CYS A 193 -0.67 3.35 -19.74
CA CYS A 193 -0.68 4.81 -19.80
C CYS A 193 -0.39 5.32 -21.21
N ILE A 194 0.65 4.76 -21.86
CA ILE A 194 1.13 5.18 -23.17
C ILE A 194 0.16 4.73 -24.27
N GLU A 195 -0.31 3.48 -24.21
CA GLU A 195 -1.29 2.97 -25.17
C GLU A 195 -2.62 3.75 -25.11
N LEU A 196 -3.09 4.07 -23.90
CA LEU A 196 -4.28 4.90 -23.72
C LEU A 196 -4.05 6.32 -24.25
N HIS A 197 -2.91 6.93 -23.96
CA HIS A 197 -2.52 8.23 -24.50
C HIS A 197 -2.52 8.22 -26.03
N ASN A 198 -1.91 7.19 -26.64
CA ASN A 198 -1.82 7.04 -28.09
C ASN A 198 -3.20 6.87 -28.72
N GLU A 199 -4.11 6.15 -28.07
CA GLU A 199 -5.47 5.99 -28.56
C GLU A 199 -6.28 7.28 -28.43
N ILE A 200 -6.15 8.01 -27.32
CA ILE A 200 -6.76 9.34 -27.17
C ILE A 200 -6.18 10.31 -28.20
N LYS A 201 -4.87 10.30 -28.44
CA LYS A 201 -4.20 11.13 -29.46
C LYS A 201 -4.73 10.87 -30.87
N LYS A 202 -5.09 9.62 -31.22
CA LYS A 202 -5.72 9.31 -32.52
C LYS A 202 -7.14 9.87 -32.62
N LEU A 203 -7.91 9.78 -31.54
CA LEU A 203 -9.31 10.21 -31.50
C LEU A 203 -9.48 11.72 -31.33
N LYS A 204 -8.52 12.37 -30.65
CA LYS A 204 -8.45 13.80 -30.32
C LYS A 204 -7.04 14.34 -30.54
N PRO A 205 -6.57 14.47 -31.80
CA PRO A 205 -5.24 14.99 -32.10
C PRO A 205 -4.97 16.37 -31.51
N GLU A 206 -6.01 17.20 -31.37
CA GLU A 206 -5.96 18.55 -30.83
C GLU A 206 -5.61 18.61 -29.33
N TRP A 207 -5.79 17.52 -28.57
CA TRP A 207 -5.40 17.47 -27.16
C TRP A 207 -3.90 17.23 -26.97
N TYR A 208 -3.23 16.76 -28.01
CA TYR A 208 -1.82 16.40 -27.99
C TYR A 208 -0.95 17.55 -28.48
N HIS A 209 0.18 17.74 -27.78
CA HIS A 209 1.29 18.55 -28.26
C HIS A 209 2.60 17.91 -27.77
N PRO A 210 3.68 17.88 -28.58
CA PRO A 210 4.97 17.35 -28.14
C PRO A 210 5.57 18.17 -26.99
N ASP A 211 5.64 19.49 -27.11
CA ASP A 211 6.22 20.37 -26.08
C ASP A 211 5.46 20.33 -24.75
N ASP A 212 6.18 20.27 -23.64
CA ASP A 212 5.65 20.12 -22.27
C ASP A 212 4.92 21.34 -21.72
N ASP A 213 5.08 22.51 -22.34
CA ASP A 213 4.39 23.76 -22.00
C ASP A 213 3.05 23.91 -22.73
N LYS A 214 2.72 22.99 -23.65
CA LYS A 214 1.52 23.01 -24.48
C LYS A 214 0.71 21.72 -24.36
N GLY A 215 -0.44 21.71 -25.01
CA GLY A 215 -1.35 20.56 -25.07
C GLY A 215 -2.25 20.43 -23.85
N THR A 216 -3.38 19.76 -24.07
CA THR A 216 -4.43 19.52 -23.07
C THR A 216 -4.15 18.28 -22.23
N MET A 217 -3.47 17.29 -22.80
CA MET A 217 -3.21 15.99 -22.17
C MET A 217 -1.70 15.69 -22.08
N LYS A 218 -1.23 15.22 -20.92
CA LYS A 218 0.15 14.73 -20.75
C LYS A 218 0.22 13.42 -19.96
N VAL A 219 1.13 12.54 -20.35
CA VAL A 219 1.50 11.35 -19.57
C VAL A 219 2.59 11.73 -18.57
N VAL A 220 2.40 11.40 -17.29
CA VAL A 220 3.35 11.64 -16.21
C VAL A 220 3.67 10.32 -15.52
N ILE A 221 4.78 9.72 -15.93
CA ILE A 221 5.26 8.43 -15.42
C ILE A 221 6.74 8.54 -15.02
N THR A 222 7.20 7.58 -14.23
CA THR A 222 8.62 7.34 -14.03
C THR A 222 9.18 6.59 -15.24
N GLY A 223 10.47 6.80 -15.52
CA GLY A 223 11.15 6.12 -16.60
C GLY A 223 12.66 6.04 -16.41
N SER A 224 13.28 5.23 -17.25
CA SER A 224 14.69 4.92 -17.29
C SER A 224 15.24 5.06 -18.71
N ALA A 225 16.56 5.21 -18.84
CA ALA A 225 17.23 5.27 -20.14
C ALA A 225 17.15 3.95 -20.93
N ALA A 226 16.72 2.85 -20.29
CA ALA A 226 16.55 1.55 -20.91
C ALA A 226 15.14 1.30 -21.45
N ASP A 227 14.19 2.22 -21.22
CA ASP A 227 12.82 2.09 -21.71
C ASP A 227 12.76 2.32 -23.24
N ASP A 228 11.75 1.72 -23.89
CA ASP A 228 11.56 1.77 -25.34
C ASP A 228 11.49 3.19 -25.90
N ALA A 229 11.84 3.36 -27.18
CA ALA A 229 11.87 4.66 -27.85
C ALA A 229 10.53 5.41 -27.79
N GLU A 230 9.41 4.68 -27.87
CA GLU A 230 8.06 5.24 -27.78
C GLU A 230 7.74 5.83 -26.40
N TRP A 231 8.48 5.40 -25.36
CA TRP A 231 8.25 5.85 -23.99
C TRP A 231 9.05 7.11 -23.69
N GLN A 232 10.16 7.33 -24.40
CA GLN A 232 11.11 8.41 -24.15
C GLN A 232 10.47 9.80 -24.23
N GLU A 233 9.44 10.00 -25.06
CA GLU A 233 8.68 11.26 -25.12
C GLU A 233 8.05 11.62 -23.76
N HIS A 234 7.69 10.62 -22.95
CA HIS A 234 7.03 10.79 -21.67
C HIS A 234 7.99 10.79 -20.48
N ILE A 235 9.25 10.42 -20.70
CA ILE A 235 10.30 10.35 -19.67
C ILE A 235 10.93 11.73 -19.53
N ARG A 236 10.82 12.28 -18.32
CA ARG A 236 11.24 13.65 -18.01
C ARG A 236 12.15 13.68 -16.81
N ASN A 237 13.03 14.67 -16.73
CA ASN A 237 13.83 14.93 -15.54
C ASN A 237 12.97 15.53 -14.41
N LYS A 238 13.57 15.76 -13.24
CA LYS A 238 12.84 16.28 -12.06
C LYS A 238 12.23 17.67 -12.30
N GLU A 239 12.92 18.52 -13.05
CA GLU A 239 12.51 19.89 -13.34
C GLU A 239 11.30 19.94 -14.28
N ARG A 240 11.37 19.26 -15.43
CA ARG A 240 10.25 19.16 -16.38
C ARG A 240 9.00 18.53 -15.76
N ARG A 241 9.17 17.56 -14.85
CA ARG A 241 8.03 17.00 -14.08
C ARG A 241 7.42 18.02 -13.11
N ARG A 242 8.24 18.90 -12.54
CA ARG A 242 7.77 19.99 -11.68
C ARG A 242 6.97 21.01 -12.50
N GLU A 243 7.46 21.39 -13.68
CA GLU A 243 6.75 22.30 -14.59
C GLU A 243 5.36 21.75 -14.97
N LEU A 244 5.27 20.47 -15.35
CA LEU A 244 3.97 19.83 -15.61
C LEU A 244 3.04 19.83 -14.39
N SER A 245 3.60 19.65 -13.19
CA SER A 245 2.82 19.76 -11.95
C SER A 245 2.28 21.18 -11.76
N GLU A 246 3.06 22.23 -12.05
CA GLU A 246 2.59 23.61 -11.92
C GLU A 246 1.50 23.94 -12.97
N ARG A 247 1.67 23.48 -14.21
CA ARG A 247 0.61 23.57 -15.25
C ARG A 247 -0.69 22.90 -14.82
N MET A 248 -0.60 21.70 -14.23
CA MET A 248 -1.77 20.96 -13.78
C MET A 248 -2.46 21.64 -12.58
N LYS A 249 -1.71 22.34 -11.73
CA LYS A 249 -2.25 23.12 -10.60
C LYS A 249 -2.94 24.40 -11.04
N ASP A 250 -2.44 25.05 -12.09
CA ASP A 250 -3.01 26.28 -12.63
C ASP A 250 -4.36 26.00 -13.32
N PRO A 251 -5.50 26.50 -12.80
CA PRO A 251 -6.81 26.29 -13.42
C PRO A 251 -6.95 26.93 -14.81
N SER A 252 -6.16 27.98 -15.08
CA SER A 252 -6.16 28.72 -16.34
C SER A 252 -5.30 28.09 -17.43
N ASP A 253 -4.37 27.21 -17.06
CA ASP A 253 -3.52 26.49 -18.02
C ASP A 253 -4.36 25.55 -18.91
N PRO A 254 -4.03 25.45 -20.21
CA PRO A 254 -4.72 24.56 -21.15
C PRO A 254 -4.57 23.07 -20.83
N MET A 255 -3.58 22.63 -20.05
CA MET A 255 -3.42 21.23 -19.63
C MET A 255 -4.55 20.84 -18.68
N LYS A 256 -5.50 20.05 -19.14
CA LYS A 256 -6.66 19.59 -18.34
C LYS A 256 -6.53 18.16 -17.84
N ILE A 257 -5.79 17.31 -18.55
CA ILE A 257 -5.75 15.87 -18.29
C ILE A 257 -4.32 15.41 -18.05
N ALA A 258 -4.14 14.64 -16.98
CA ALA A 258 -2.89 13.93 -16.73
C ALA A 258 -3.13 12.42 -16.65
N ILE A 259 -2.33 11.64 -17.39
CA ILE A 259 -2.33 10.18 -17.33
C ILE A 259 -1.15 9.74 -16.46
N VAL A 260 -1.41 9.02 -15.38
CA VAL A 260 -0.41 8.60 -14.39
C VAL A 260 -0.54 7.13 -14.05
N ARG A 261 0.56 6.52 -13.59
CA ARG A 261 0.53 5.18 -12.97
C ARG A 261 0.59 5.26 -11.44
N ASP A 262 1.65 5.84 -10.90
CA ASP A 262 1.77 6.11 -9.44
C ASP A 262 2.08 7.59 -9.13
N MET A 263 2.54 8.33 -10.14
CA MET A 263 2.85 9.75 -9.99
C MET A 263 1.58 10.49 -9.59
N TRP A 264 1.73 11.46 -8.69
CA TRP A 264 0.64 12.35 -8.24
C TRP A 264 -0.51 11.69 -7.49
N LEU A 265 -0.42 10.39 -7.16
CA LEU A 265 -1.33 9.75 -6.20
C LEU A 265 -1.02 10.19 -4.76
N THR A 266 0.23 10.62 -4.51
CA THR A 266 0.71 11.08 -3.21
C THR A 266 1.41 12.44 -3.33
N GLY A 267 1.21 13.31 -2.35
CA GLY A 267 1.87 14.61 -2.26
C GLY A 267 1.53 15.66 -3.33
N PHE A 268 0.76 15.32 -4.36
CA PHE A 268 0.25 16.26 -5.35
C PHE A 268 -1.07 16.86 -4.89
N ASP A 269 -1.21 18.18 -5.08
CA ASP A 269 -2.38 18.93 -4.64
C ASP A 269 -2.75 19.96 -5.70
N ALA A 270 -3.93 19.80 -6.29
CA ALA A 270 -4.51 20.69 -7.28
C ALA A 270 -6.01 20.84 -6.98
N PRO A 271 -6.45 21.91 -6.31
CA PRO A 271 -7.84 22.08 -5.90
C PRO A 271 -8.86 21.98 -7.06
N SER A 272 -8.46 22.42 -8.25
CA SER A 272 -9.24 22.36 -9.49
C SER A 272 -9.40 20.94 -10.06
N LEU A 273 -8.68 19.94 -9.52
CA LEU A 273 -8.86 18.53 -9.88
C LEU A 273 -10.20 18.04 -9.34
N ASN A 274 -11.13 17.72 -10.24
CA ASN A 274 -12.51 17.39 -9.89
C ASN A 274 -12.95 16.00 -10.34
N THR A 275 -12.13 15.32 -11.14
CA THR A 275 -12.47 14.03 -11.74
C THR A 275 -11.24 13.12 -11.75
N MET A 276 -11.42 11.88 -11.33
CA MET A 276 -10.40 10.84 -11.40
C MET A 276 -10.96 9.61 -12.09
N TYR A 277 -10.35 9.22 -13.20
CA TYR A 277 -10.65 7.99 -13.93
C TYR A 277 -9.72 6.89 -13.43
N LEU A 278 -10.28 5.82 -12.86
CA LEU A 278 -9.52 4.72 -12.29
C LEU A 278 -9.55 3.51 -13.21
N ASP A 279 -8.40 3.23 -13.81
CA ASP A 279 -8.10 2.03 -14.57
C ASP A 279 -6.95 1.23 -13.92
N LYS A 280 -6.93 1.25 -12.59
CA LYS A 280 -5.92 0.60 -11.75
C LYS A 280 -6.59 -0.06 -10.54
N PRO A 281 -6.38 -1.37 -10.33
CA PRO A 281 -6.79 -2.04 -9.11
C PRO A 281 -6.06 -1.44 -7.89
N MET A 282 -6.81 -0.97 -6.88
CA MET A 282 -6.29 -0.32 -5.66
C MET A 282 -7.18 -0.63 -4.47
N LYS A 283 -6.61 -0.75 -3.27
CA LYS A 283 -7.35 -0.98 -2.00
C LYS A 283 -6.76 -0.17 -0.85
N GLY A 284 -7.47 -0.19 0.28
CA GLY A 284 -7.02 0.37 1.56
C GLY A 284 -6.45 1.79 1.45
N HIS A 285 -5.29 2.00 2.07
CA HIS A 285 -4.66 3.33 2.15
C HIS A 285 -4.26 3.91 0.79
N THR A 286 -3.79 3.11 -0.17
CA THR A 286 -3.39 3.61 -1.49
C THR A 286 -4.59 4.16 -2.26
N LEU A 287 -5.72 3.47 -2.17
CA LEU A 287 -6.99 3.92 -2.70
C LEU A 287 -7.43 5.23 -2.03
N MET A 288 -7.39 5.28 -0.69
CA MET A 288 -7.79 6.48 0.07
C MET A 288 -6.96 7.71 -0.30
N GLN A 289 -5.65 7.54 -0.48
CA GLN A 289 -4.76 8.63 -0.86
C GLN A 289 -4.99 9.13 -2.28
N ALA A 290 -5.31 8.22 -3.20
CA ALA A 290 -5.64 8.56 -4.58
C ALA A 290 -6.96 9.35 -4.63
N ILE A 291 -8.03 8.86 -4.02
CA ILE A 291 -9.35 9.53 -4.07
C ILE A 291 -9.33 10.88 -3.33
N ALA A 292 -8.50 11.03 -2.29
CA ALA A 292 -8.33 12.31 -1.60
C ALA A 292 -7.72 13.42 -2.49
N ARG A 293 -7.26 13.11 -3.71
CA ARG A 293 -6.81 14.15 -4.66
C ARG A 293 -7.97 14.95 -5.24
N VAL A 294 -9.17 14.36 -5.32
CA VAL A 294 -10.35 15.02 -5.91
C VAL A 294 -11.29 15.63 -4.88
N ASN A 295 -11.04 15.48 -3.57
CA ASN A 295 -11.95 15.97 -2.52
C ASN A 295 -11.57 17.37 -1.96
N ARG A 296 -10.62 18.07 -2.57
CA ARG A 296 -10.25 19.44 -2.19
C ARG A 296 -11.33 20.45 -2.54
N VAL A 297 -11.56 21.42 -1.65
CA VAL A 297 -12.50 22.53 -1.85
C VAL A 297 -12.00 23.44 -2.96
N TYR A 298 -12.89 23.78 -3.89
CA TYR A 298 -12.62 24.71 -4.98
C TYR A 298 -13.91 25.42 -5.40
N LYS A 299 -13.80 26.63 -5.93
CA LYS A 299 -14.97 27.45 -6.28
C LYS A 299 -15.82 26.75 -7.35
N GLY A 300 -17.11 26.55 -7.05
CA GLY A 300 -18.07 25.90 -7.96
C GLY A 300 -17.91 24.38 -8.06
N LYS A 301 -17.14 23.77 -7.17
CA LYS A 301 -16.97 22.31 -7.11
C LYS A 301 -17.80 21.75 -5.95
N ASP A 302 -18.88 21.07 -6.31
CA ASP A 302 -19.79 20.45 -5.32
C ASP A 302 -19.28 19.08 -4.84
N GLY A 303 -18.36 18.45 -5.57
CA GLY A 303 -17.79 17.16 -5.22
C GLY A 303 -16.65 16.73 -6.15
N GLY A 304 -15.85 15.77 -5.67
CA GLY A 304 -14.88 15.03 -6.49
C GLY A 304 -15.52 13.79 -7.09
N LEU A 305 -15.38 13.58 -8.40
CA LEU A 305 -15.94 12.41 -9.08
C LEU A 305 -14.86 11.33 -9.30
N ILE A 306 -15.15 10.11 -8.86
CA ILE A 306 -14.39 8.90 -9.18
C ILE A 306 -15.16 8.10 -10.23
N VAL A 307 -14.55 7.88 -11.39
CA VAL A 307 -15.08 7.06 -12.46
C VAL A 307 -14.27 5.76 -12.52
N ASP A 308 -14.91 4.64 -12.23
CA ASP A 308 -14.22 3.36 -12.05
C ASP A 308 -14.43 2.38 -13.23
N TYR A 309 -13.32 1.98 -13.85
CA TYR A 309 -13.25 0.98 -14.94
C TYR A 309 -12.73 -0.39 -14.49
N ILE A 310 -12.47 -0.61 -13.21
CA ILE A 310 -11.94 -1.89 -12.69
C ILE A 310 -12.94 -2.59 -11.79
N GLY A 311 -13.70 -1.86 -10.98
CA GLY A 311 -14.62 -2.41 -10.00
C GLY A 311 -14.08 -2.38 -8.58
N ILE A 312 -13.55 -1.24 -8.15
CA ILE A 312 -13.05 -0.98 -6.80
C ILE A 312 -14.15 -0.55 -5.82
N GLY A 313 -15.43 -0.52 -6.21
CA GLY A 313 -16.51 0.00 -5.36
C GLY A 313 -16.60 -0.65 -3.97
N GLU A 314 -16.41 -1.97 -3.87
CA GLU A 314 -16.36 -2.67 -2.57
C GLU A 314 -15.11 -2.28 -1.77
N ASP A 315 -13.96 -2.18 -2.43
CA ASP A 315 -12.70 -1.76 -1.81
C ASP A 315 -12.75 -0.31 -1.32
N LEU A 316 -13.46 0.56 -2.05
CA LEU A 316 -13.72 1.94 -1.69
C LEU A 316 -14.64 2.03 -0.48
N LYS A 317 -15.73 1.26 -0.47
CA LYS A 317 -16.65 1.19 0.68
C LYS A 317 -15.93 0.68 1.92
N ASN A 318 -15.15 -0.39 1.79
CA ASN A 318 -14.37 -0.96 2.90
C ASN A 318 -13.32 0.03 3.41
N ALA A 319 -12.59 0.68 2.50
CA ALA A 319 -11.62 1.70 2.88
C ALA A 319 -12.30 2.86 3.63
N LEU A 320 -13.44 3.36 3.15
CA LEU A 320 -14.16 4.45 3.84
C LEU A 320 -14.75 4.02 5.19
N ALA A 321 -15.22 2.78 5.31
CA ALA A 321 -15.74 2.23 6.57
C ALA A 321 -14.67 2.18 7.68
N GLU A 322 -13.42 1.88 7.34
CA GLU A 322 -12.29 1.95 8.29
C GLU A 322 -12.08 3.38 8.85
N TYR A 323 -12.62 4.42 8.19
CA TYR A 323 -12.45 5.83 8.57
C TYR A 323 -13.71 6.50 9.13
N THR A 324 -14.88 5.85 9.06
CA THR A 324 -16.16 6.40 9.55
C THR A 324 -16.66 5.77 10.84
N GLU A 325 -16.00 4.73 11.36
CA GLU A 325 -16.39 4.11 12.63
C GLU A 325 -15.97 4.94 13.85
N THR A 326 -16.83 5.88 14.21
CA THR A 326 -16.94 6.41 15.58
C THR A 326 -17.59 5.41 16.55
N ASP A 327 -17.91 4.18 16.12
CA ASP A 327 -18.74 3.24 16.91
C ASP A 327 -18.23 1.80 17.06
N GLN A 328 -16.94 1.52 16.79
CA GLN A 328 -16.32 0.34 17.38
C GLN A 328 -15.73 0.70 18.74
N LYS A 329 -16.49 0.35 19.78
CA LYS A 329 -16.09 0.32 21.20
C LYS A 329 -14.59 0.13 21.33
N GLN A 330 -13.92 1.15 21.87
CA GLN A 330 -12.58 1.04 22.41
C GLN A 330 -12.55 -0.04 23.50
N THR A 331 -12.36 -1.29 23.11
CA THR A 331 -11.70 -2.28 23.96
C THR A 331 -10.26 -2.37 23.48
N GLY A 332 -9.54 -1.25 23.63
CA GLY A 332 -8.08 -1.31 23.60
C GLY A 332 -7.67 -2.26 24.71
N ILE A 333 -7.22 -3.45 24.35
CA ILE A 333 -6.64 -4.40 25.30
C ILE A 333 -5.54 -3.63 26.03
N PRO A 334 -5.58 -3.53 27.38
CA PRO A 334 -4.53 -2.84 28.13
C PRO A 334 -3.16 -3.35 27.66
N GLN A 335 -2.20 -2.46 27.40
CA GLN A 335 -0.88 -2.84 26.88
C GLN A 335 -0.23 -3.94 27.73
N GLN A 336 -0.49 -3.94 29.05
CA GLN A 336 -0.06 -5.01 29.95
C GLN A 336 -0.64 -6.39 29.59
N VAL A 337 -1.93 -6.47 29.24
CA VAL A 337 -2.57 -7.73 28.81
C VAL A 337 -1.96 -8.21 27.48
N ALA A 338 -1.55 -7.29 26.60
CA ALA A 338 -0.83 -7.65 25.39
C ALA A 338 0.60 -8.15 25.68
N VAL A 339 1.30 -7.55 26.65
CA VAL A 339 2.62 -7.99 27.13
C VAL A 339 2.54 -9.36 27.79
N ASP A 340 1.58 -9.59 28.68
CA ASP A 340 1.42 -10.87 29.38
C ASP A 340 1.15 -12.00 28.38
N LYS A 341 0.26 -11.74 27.40
CA LYS A 341 -0.03 -12.68 26.32
C LYS A 341 1.14 -12.88 25.37
N MET A 342 1.94 -11.85 25.13
CA MET A 342 3.18 -11.94 24.34
C MET A 342 4.20 -12.83 25.06
N LEU A 343 4.42 -12.64 26.36
CA LEU A 343 5.34 -13.45 27.16
C LEU A 343 4.88 -14.90 27.25
N GLU A 344 3.58 -15.14 27.45
CA GLU A 344 3.00 -16.49 27.39
C GLU A 344 3.31 -17.18 26.06
N LYS A 345 3.04 -16.51 24.93
CA LYS A 345 3.32 -17.08 23.61
C LYS A 345 4.81 -17.19 23.30
N TYR A 346 5.63 -16.31 23.86
CA TYR A 346 7.09 -16.37 23.73
C TYR A 346 7.64 -17.63 24.40
N GLU A 347 7.16 -17.97 25.60
CA GLU A 347 7.52 -19.24 26.25
C GLU A 347 7.06 -20.46 25.44
N VAL A 348 5.81 -20.45 24.95
CA VAL A 348 5.30 -21.54 24.11
C VAL A 348 6.15 -21.72 22.84
N VAL A 349 6.50 -20.63 22.14
CA VAL A 349 7.35 -20.70 20.94
C VAL A 349 8.76 -21.19 21.27
N LYS A 350 9.33 -20.79 22.42
CA LYS A 350 10.62 -21.31 22.89
C LYS A 350 10.62 -22.82 23.10
N THR A 351 9.51 -23.43 23.52
CA THR A 351 9.45 -24.89 23.69
C THR A 351 9.67 -25.67 22.39
N PHE A 352 9.37 -25.08 21.23
CA PHE A 352 9.65 -25.71 19.93
C PHE A 352 11.15 -25.81 19.63
N TYR A 353 11.99 -25.11 20.38
CA TYR A 353 13.45 -25.15 20.27
C TYR A 353 14.09 -25.91 21.44
N GLN A 354 13.32 -26.69 22.21
CA GLN A 354 13.88 -27.47 23.31
C GLN A 354 14.88 -28.51 22.78
N GLY A 355 16.13 -28.43 23.24
CA GLY A 355 17.22 -29.24 22.72
C GLY A 355 17.90 -28.67 21.47
N PHE A 356 17.47 -27.50 20.99
CA PHE A 356 18.10 -26.74 19.91
C PHE A 356 18.50 -25.34 20.36
N ASN A 357 19.80 -25.05 20.44
CA ASN A 357 20.28 -23.74 20.89
C ASN A 357 20.25 -22.70 19.76
N TYR A 358 19.08 -22.14 19.51
CA TYR A 358 18.88 -21.12 18.46
C TYR A 358 19.61 -19.79 18.73
N GLN A 359 19.97 -19.50 19.99
CA GLN A 359 20.69 -18.27 20.35
C GLN A 359 22.07 -18.16 19.66
N THR A 360 22.65 -19.29 19.28
CA THR A 360 23.89 -19.34 18.48
C THR A 360 23.76 -18.59 17.15
N PHE A 361 22.55 -18.42 16.60
CA PHE A 361 22.30 -17.66 15.38
C PHE A 361 22.77 -16.20 15.47
N PHE A 362 22.60 -15.55 16.63
CA PHE A 362 22.87 -14.12 16.77
C PHE A 362 24.37 -13.82 16.76
N THR A 363 25.17 -14.70 17.32
CA THR A 363 26.64 -14.58 17.41
C THR A 363 27.40 -15.34 16.33
N ALA A 364 26.73 -16.22 15.57
CA ALA A 364 27.36 -17.02 14.54
C ALA A 364 27.92 -16.15 13.38
N PRO A 365 29.06 -16.55 12.79
CA PRO A 365 29.55 -15.94 11.56
C PRO A 365 28.56 -16.20 10.41
N ARG A 366 28.61 -15.34 9.39
CA ARG A 366 27.60 -15.25 8.32
C ARG A 366 27.31 -16.59 7.66
N GLU A 367 28.35 -17.38 7.41
CA GLU A 367 28.32 -18.66 6.72
C GLU A 367 27.59 -19.74 7.54
N ARG A 368 27.49 -19.56 8.86
CA ARG A 368 26.83 -20.49 9.78
C ARG A 368 25.35 -20.14 10.05
N LYS A 369 24.91 -18.93 9.72
CA LYS A 369 23.54 -18.48 10.01
C LYS A 369 22.47 -19.24 9.22
N MET A 370 22.74 -19.54 7.95
CA MET A 370 21.80 -20.31 7.11
C MET A 370 21.70 -21.78 7.54
N PRO A 371 22.81 -22.51 7.80
CA PRO A 371 22.75 -23.84 8.41
C PRO A 371 21.93 -23.88 9.71
N ILE A 372 22.17 -22.96 10.65
CA ILE A 372 21.41 -22.89 11.92
C ILE A 372 19.91 -22.71 11.66
N MET A 373 19.53 -21.90 10.68
CA MET A 373 18.13 -21.71 10.28
C MET A 373 17.50 -22.98 9.70
N ILE A 374 18.25 -23.74 8.89
CA ILE A 374 17.78 -25.01 8.32
C ILE A 374 17.64 -26.06 9.42
N ASP A 375 18.62 -26.17 10.32
CA ASP A 375 18.60 -27.12 11.42
C ASP A 375 17.45 -26.81 12.39
N ALA A 376 17.22 -25.53 12.68
CA ALA A 376 16.07 -25.05 13.46
C ALA A 376 14.73 -25.48 12.83
N MET A 377 14.61 -25.31 11.52
CA MET A 377 13.41 -25.71 10.77
C MET A 377 13.22 -27.24 10.83
N GLN A 378 14.27 -28.02 10.58
CA GLN A 378 14.20 -29.48 10.63
C GLN A 378 13.83 -29.98 12.04
N HIS A 379 14.40 -29.37 13.07
CA HIS A 379 14.09 -29.67 14.46
C HIS A 379 12.60 -29.48 14.77
N ILE A 380 12.00 -28.38 14.30
CA ILE A 380 10.56 -28.12 14.46
C ILE A 380 9.72 -29.12 13.66
N LEU A 381 10.09 -29.38 12.40
CA LEU A 381 9.35 -30.29 11.52
C LEU A 381 9.40 -31.75 11.99
N ALA A 382 10.41 -32.13 12.76
CA ALA A 382 10.53 -33.47 13.35
C ALA A 382 9.59 -33.70 14.55
N GLN A 383 8.96 -32.64 15.09
CA GLN A 383 8.03 -32.75 16.22
C GLN A 383 6.61 -33.13 15.76
N ASP A 384 5.82 -33.74 16.66
CA ASP A 384 4.43 -34.09 16.38
C ASP A 384 3.59 -32.84 16.07
N LYS A 385 2.97 -32.85 14.88
CA LYS A 385 2.27 -31.70 14.27
C LYS A 385 3.08 -30.40 14.35
N GLY A 386 4.42 -30.50 14.32
CA GLY A 386 5.35 -29.40 14.59
C GLY A 386 5.13 -28.21 13.66
N LYS A 387 4.87 -28.45 12.37
CA LYS A 387 4.50 -27.42 11.39
C LYS A 387 3.28 -26.62 11.83
N GLU A 388 2.12 -27.26 11.93
CA GLU A 388 0.84 -26.58 12.20
C GLU A 388 0.87 -25.83 13.52
N ARG A 389 1.36 -26.49 14.57
CA ARG A 389 1.45 -25.92 15.92
C ARG A 389 2.44 -24.75 15.97
N TYR A 390 3.60 -24.87 15.33
CA TYR A 390 4.57 -23.78 15.28
C TYR A 390 4.02 -22.59 14.49
N LEU A 391 3.36 -22.84 13.35
CA LEU A 391 2.72 -21.77 12.58
C LEU A 391 1.60 -21.10 13.40
N GLU A 392 0.79 -21.83 14.13
CA GLU A 392 -0.23 -21.19 14.97
C GLU A 392 0.41 -20.32 16.07
N GLN A 393 1.30 -20.90 16.89
CA GLN A 393 1.84 -20.22 18.08
C GLN A 393 2.80 -19.09 17.72
N SER A 394 3.65 -19.24 16.69
CA SER A 394 4.50 -18.14 16.20
C SER A 394 3.68 -17.00 15.63
N GLY A 395 2.55 -17.29 14.97
CA GLY A 395 1.63 -16.26 14.49
C GLY A 395 0.97 -15.48 15.62
N LEU A 396 0.54 -16.17 16.68
CA LEU A 396 -0.02 -15.53 17.87
C LEU A 396 1.00 -14.69 18.62
N LEU A 397 2.25 -15.16 18.73
CA LEU A 397 3.36 -14.39 19.31
C LEU A 397 3.62 -13.10 18.53
N ILE A 398 3.71 -13.17 17.20
CA ILE A 398 3.95 -11.98 16.36
C ILE A 398 2.83 -10.96 16.54
N LYS A 399 1.56 -11.40 16.60
CA LYS A 399 0.41 -10.51 16.86
C LYS A 399 0.51 -9.85 18.24
N ALA A 400 0.76 -10.63 19.28
CA ALA A 400 0.87 -10.11 20.65
C ALA A 400 2.07 -9.17 20.80
N PHE A 401 3.20 -9.50 20.19
CA PHE A 401 4.40 -8.67 20.12
C PHE A 401 4.16 -7.33 19.43
N ALA A 402 3.44 -7.35 18.29
CA ALA A 402 3.07 -6.14 17.57
C ALA A 402 2.20 -5.20 18.42
N LEU A 403 1.35 -5.75 19.31
CA LEU A 403 0.51 -4.98 20.24
C LEU A 403 1.25 -4.54 21.51
N ALA A 404 2.33 -5.22 21.89
CA ALA A 404 3.10 -4.96 23.10
C ALA A 404 4.18 -3.88 22.93
N ILE A 405 4.72 -3.69 21.72
CA ILE A 405 5.64 -2.56 21.43
C ILE A 405 4.96 -1.22 21.77
N PRO A 406 5.69 -0.22 22.33
CA PRO A 406 7.12 -0.20 22.63
C PRO A 406 7.49 -0.62 24.06
N HIS A 407 6.70 -1.50 24.72
CA HIS A 407 6.98 -1.93 26.10
C HIS A 407 8.39 -2.54 26.23
N GLN A 408 9.07 -2.31 27.37
CA GLN A 408 10.46 -2.75 27.58
C GLN A 408 10.62 -4.27 27.43
N ASP A 409 9.67 -5.05 27.96
CA ASP A 409 9.69 -6.51 27.84
C ASP A 409 9.53 -6.99 26.39
N ALA A 410 8.76 -6.27 25.57
CA ALA A 410 8.67 -6.54 24.14
C ALA A 410 9.99 -6.21 23.44
N ILE A 411 10.62 -5.09 23.78
CA ILE A 411 11.93 -4.73 23.22
C ILE A 411 12.99 -5.79 23.57
N ALA A 412 12.95 -6.37 24.78
CA ALA A 412 13.91 -7.36 25.25
C ALA A 412 13.89 -8.67 24.42
N ILE A 413 12.73 -9.11 23.96
CA ILE A 413 12.58 -10.36 23.18
C ILE A 413 12.55 -10.15 21.66
N ARG A 414 12.72 -8.92 21.19
CA ARG A 414 12.56 -8.52 19.77
C ARG A 414 13.39 -9.37 18.81
N ASP A 415 14.63 -9.62 19.16
CA ASP A 415 15.58 -10.29 18.27
C ASP A 415 15.20 -11.79 18.12
N ASP A 416 14.72 -12.42 19.20
CA ASP A 416 14.17 -13.78 19.20
C ASP A 416 12.88 -13.87 18.35
N VAL A 417 11.94 -12.94 18.52
CA VAL A 417 10.71 -12.90 17.73
C VAL A 417 11.03 -12.75 16.23
N GLY A 418 12.04 -11.95 15.89
CA GLY A 418 12.56 -11.84 14.52
C GLY A 418 13.10 -13.17 13.97
N PHE A 419 13.86 -13.91 14.77
CA PHE A 419 14.33 -15.25 14.40
C PHE A 419 13.17 -16.24 14.21
N PHE A 420 12.20 -16.26 15.13
CA PHE A 420 11.03 -17.14 15.03
C PHE A 420 10.18 -16.86 13.79
N GLN A 421 9.97 -15.59 13.46
CA GLN A 421 9.28 -15.17 12.24
C GLN A 421 10.00 -15.63 10.98
N ALA A 422 11.33 -15.61 10.98
CA ALA A 422 12.11 -16.09 9.86
C ALA A 422 12.00 -17.61 9.68
N VAL A 423 12.07 -18.39 10.76
CA VAL A 423 11.91 -19.85 10.70
C VAL A 423 10.49 -20.22 10.25
N ARG A 424 9.48 -19.46 10.71
CA ARG A 424 8.09 -19.57 10.24
C ARG A 424 8.00 -19.39 8.72
N ALA A 425 8.58 -18.31 8.19
CA ALA A 425 8.54 -18.04 6.75
C ALA A 425 9.26 -19.12 5.94
N ALA A 426 10.38 -19.65 6.46
CA ALA A 426 11.08 -20.77 5.85
C ALA A 426 10.22 -22.05 5.80
N ILE A 427 9.54 -22.41 6.90
CA ILE A 427 8.62 -23.57 6.97
C ILE A 427 7.49 -23.45 5.94
N ILE A 428 6.82 -22.30 5.86
CA ILE A 428 5.71 -22.08 4.90
C ILE A 428 6.21 -22.33 3.47
N LYS A 429 7.36 -21.75 3.12
CA LYS A 429 7.94 -21.83 1.78
C LYS A 429 8.39 -23.24 1.36
N THR A 430 8.81 -24.07 2.32
CA THR A 430 9.36 -25.41 2.03
C THR A 430 8.33 -26.54 2.12
N THR A 431 7.18 -26.32 2.77
CA THR A 431 6.22 -27.41 3.09
C THR A 431 4.85 -27.26 2.45
N GLU A 432 4.59 -26.19 1.69
CA GLU A 432 3.35 -26.04 0.92
C GLU A 432 3.54 -26.49 -0.54
N SER A 433 3.26 -27.77 -0.79
CA SER A 433 2.99 -28.33 -2.12
C SER A 433 1.49 -28.45 -2.35
N LYS A 434 0.72 -27.37 -2.13
CA LYS A 434 -0.71 -27.30 -2.51
C LYS A 434 -0.97 -26.07 -3.35
N SER A 435 -1.81 -26.22 -4.37
CA SER A 435 -2.08 -25.16 -5.33
C SER A 435 -2.97 -24.07 -4.69
N PRO A 436 -2.70 -22.78 -4.93
CA PRO A 436 -3.49 -21.64 -4.43
C PRO A 436 -4.99 -21.68 -4.80
N LYS A 437 -5.39 -22.58 -5.70
CA LYS A 437 -6.71 -22.63 -6.34
C LYS A 437 -7.81 -23.14 -5.39
N GLU A 438 -7.49 -24.12 -4.54
CA GLU A 438 -8.49 -24.79 -3.69
C GLU A 438 -8.94 -23.94 -2.47
N ILE A 439 -8.13 -22.98 -2.05
CA ILE A 439 -8.46 -22.01 -0.98
C ILE A 439 -9.27 -20.84 -1.56
N GLU A 440 -8.98 -20.43 -2.80
CA GLU A 440 -9.72 -19.39 -3.53
C GLU A 440 -11.17 -19.82 -3.82
N ASP A 441 -11.42 -21.09 -4.16
CA ASP A 441 -12.74 -21.59 -4.58
C ASP A 441 -13.79 -21.58 -3.44
N MET A 442 -13.38 -21.77 -2.18
CA MET A 442 -14.28 -21.79 -1.02
C MET A 442 -14.71 -20.38 -0.57
N ASP A 443 -13.79 -19.41 -0.62
CA ASP A 443 -14.08 -18.00 -0.33
C ASP A 443 -14.89 -17.34 -1.47
N LEU A 444 -14.69 -17.79 -2.72
CA LEU A 444 -15.50 -17.40 -3.88
C LEU A 444 -16.97 -17.83 -3.75
N ALA A 445 -17.22 -19.05 -3.25
CA ALA A 445 -18.58 -19.57 -3.06
C ALA A 445 -19.39 -18.77 -2.03
N ILE A 446 -18.73 -18.29 -0.97
CA ILE A 446 -19.35 -17.46 0.08
C ILE A 446 -19.61 -16.04 -0.45
N LYS A 447 -18.69 -15.47 -1.24
CA LYS A 447 -18.87 -14.15 -1.88
C LYS A 447 -19.96 -14.13 -2.96
N GLN A 448 -20.16 -15.23 -3.69
CA GLN A 448 -21.20 -15.33 -4.73
C GLN A 448 -22.64 -15.34 -4.19
N ILE A 449 -22.85 -15.80 -2.95
CA ILE A 449 -24.17 -15.80 -2.31
C ILE A 449 -24.57 -14.37 -1.88
N ILE A 450 -23.59 -13.52 -1.57
CA ILE A 450 -23.82 -12.15 -1.10
C ILE A 450 -23.89 -11.15 -2.29
N SER A 451 -23.19 -11.40 -3.40
CA SER A 451 -23.14 -10.46 -4.54
C SER A 451 -24.40 -10.39 -5.40
N LYS A 452 -25.38 -11.30 -5.22
CA LYS A 452 -26.67 -11.25 -5.92
C LYS A 452 -27.64 -10.18 -5.39
N ALA A 453 -27.28 -9.42 -4.36
CA ALA A 453 -28.22 -8.52 -3.68
C ALA A 453 -28.17 -7.04 -4.09
N VAL A 454 -27.15 -6.53 -4.78
CA VAL A 454 -27.08 -5.08 -5.07
C VAL A 454 -26.35 -4.77 -6.38
N ILE A 455 -27.11 -4.50 -7.46
CA ILE A 455 -26.62 -3.78 -8.65
C ILE A 455 -27.72 -2.83 -9.10
N SER A 456 -27.45 -1.51 -9.09
CA SER A 456 -28.29 -0.49 -9.72
C SER A 456 -27.42 0.56 -10.40
N ASP A 457 -27.79 0.98 -11.61
CA ASP A 457 -27.10 1.96 -12.48
C ASP A 457 -27.23 3.42 -12.00
N ARG A 458 -27.02 3.70 -10.72
CA ARG A 458 -27.16 5.07 -10.16
C ARG A 458 -25.83 5.60 -9.66
N VAL A 459 -25.62 6.91 -9.80
CA VAL A 459 -24.57 7.64 -9.09
C VAL A 459 -24.87 7.52 -7.59
N ILE A 460 -23.90 7.05 -6.82
CA ILE A 460 -24.05 6.84 -5.39
C ILE A 460 -23.19 7.87 -4.66
N ASP A 461 -23.82 8.64 -3.77
CA ASP A 461 -23.09 9.35 -2.74
C ASP A 461 -22.64 8.33 -1.69
N ILE A 462 -21.33 8.20 -1.51
CA ILE A 462 -20.75 7.15 -0.67
C ILE A 462 -20.81 7.52 0.83
N PHE A 463 -21.12 8.78 1.14
CA PHE A 463 -21.18 9.29 2.52
C PHE A 463 -22.61 9.43 3.07
N ALA A 464 -23.64 9.10 2.27
CA ALA A 464 -25.06 9.24 2.64
C ALA A 464 -25.62 8.06 3.43
#